data_AF-A0A966NFM2-F1
#
_entry.id   AF-A0A966NFM2-F1
#
_cell.length_a   1.000
_cell.length_b   1.000
_cell.length_c   1.000
_cell.angle_alpha   90.00
_cell.angle_beta   90.00
_cell.angle_gamma   90.00
#
_symmetry.space_group_name_H-M   'P 1'
#
loop_
_entity.id
_entity.type
_entity.pdbx_description
1 polymer ?
#
loop_
_entity_poly.entity_id
_entity_poly.type
_entity_poly.pdbx_seq_one_letter_code
_entity_poly.pdbx_strand_id
1 'polypeptide(L)' 'MGAVAVIVAAGLLGPLLAVWRRFPMPVVIGEILAGFLVGPQLLDIVHPDEPVVVALHDAGFALLMFTV' A
#
# COMPACT_ATOMS: atom_id res chain seq x y z
N MET A 1 -2.38 -14.97 7.38
CA MET A 1 -2.94 -13.82 8.12
C MET A 1 -1.93 -12.69 8.37
N GLY A 2 -0.63 -12.97 8.54
CA GLY A 2 0.39 -11.92 8.75
C GLY A 2 0.54 -10.92 7.59
N ALA A 3 0.57 -11.39 6.34
CA ALA A 3 0.76 -10.52 5.17
C ALA A 3 -0.34 -9.44 5.03
N VAL A 4 -1.61 -9.79 5.26
CA VAL A 4 -2.73 -8.84 5.16
C VAL A 4 -2.59 -7.73 6.20
N ALA A 5 -2.21 -8.06 7.43
CA ALA A 5 -2.02 -7.06 8.48
C ALA A 5 -0.89 -6.07 8.12
N VAL A 6 0.21 -6.57 7.55
CA VAL A 6 1.32 -5.74 7.07
C VAL A 6 0.87 -4.84 5.92
N ILE A 7 0.16 -5.38 4.94
CA ILE A 7 -0.31 -4.61 3.78
C ILE A 7 -1.31 -3.52 4.20
N VAL A 8 -2.24 -3.82 5.11
CA VAL A 8 -3.17 -2.83 5.64
C VAL A 8 -2.43 -1.75 6.43
N ALA A 9 -1.50 -2.12 7.31
CA ALA A 9 -0.67 -1.16 8.05
C ALA A 9 0.17 -0.28 7.11
N ALA A 10 0.72 -0.86 6.04
CA ALA A 10 1.46 -0.15 5.00
C ALA A 10 0.54 0.79 4.20
N GLY A 11 -0.69 0.39 3.86
CA GLY A 11 -1.66 1.25 3.18
C GLY A 11 -2.06 2.47 4.01
N LEU A 12 -2.09 2.35 5.34
CA LEU A 12 -2.40 3.46 6.24
C LEU A 12 -1.32 4.55 6.28
N LEU A 13 -0.09 4.28 5.82
CA LEU A 13 0.97 5.30 5.73
C LEU A 13 0.60 6.45 4.79
N GLY A 14 -0.11 6.17 3.69
CA GLY A 14 -0.59 7.20 2.76
C GLY A 14 -1.48 8.25 3.43
N PRO A 15 -2.63 7.84 4.01
CA PRO A 15 -3.51 8.72 4.75
C PRO A 15 -2.82 9.40 5.93
N LEU A 16 -1.95 8.68 6.66
CA LEU A 16 -1.22 9.24 7.80
C LEU A 16 -0.30 10.38 7.36
N LEU A 17 0.39 10.25 6.23
CA LEU A 17 1.19 11.31 5.64
C LEU A 17 0.34 12.48 5.15
N ALA A 18 -0.87 12.20 4.63
CA ALA A 18 -1.80 13.22 4.17
C ALA A 18 -2.37 14.11 5.29
N VAL A 19 -2.37 13.64 6.54
CA VAL A 19 -2.74 14.47 7.71
C VAL A 19 -1.77 15.63 7.92
N TRP A 20 -0.55 15.55 7.36
CA TRP A 20 0.48 16.56 7.57
C TRP A 20 0.23 17.82 6.74
N ARG A 21 -0.55 18.76 7.29
CA ARG A 21 -0.94 20.04 6.63
C ARG A 21 0.21 20.96 6.20
N ARG A 22 1.45 20.70 6.65
CA ARG A 22 2.62 21.54 6.33
C ARG A 22 3.25 21.20 4.97
N PHE A 23 2.98 20.00 4.44
CA PHE A 23 3.41 19.56 3.11
C PHE A 23 2.22 18.89 2.41
N PRO A 24 1.52 19.58 1.50
CA PRO A 24 0.43 18.99 0.74
C PRO A 24 1.01 17.99 -0.28
N MET A 25 1.23 16.77 0.17
CA MET A 25 1.68 15.65 -0.67
C MET A 25 0.47 14.79 -1.06
N PRO A 26 0.40 14.32 -2.32
CA PRO A 26 -0.55 13.30 -2.72
C PRO A 26 -0.43 12.05 -1.84
N VAL A 27 -1.57 11.49 -1.43
CA VAL A 27 -1.68 10.25 -0.62
C VAL A 27 -0.86 9.12 -1.24
N VAL A 28 -0.91 9.00 -2.58
CA VAL A 28 -0.22 7.97 -3.37
C VAL A 28 1.28 7.93 -3.11
N ILE A 29 1.93 9.05 -2.76
CA ILE A 29 3.37 9.07 -2.46
C ILE A 29 3.66 8.22 -1.22
N GLY A 30 2.82 8.34 -0.19
CA GLY A 30 2.97 7.58 1.04
C GLY A 30 2.72 6.09 0.84
N GLU A 31 1.74 5.74 -0.01
CA GLU A 31 1.43 4.35 -0.36
C GLU A 31 2.58 3.71 -1.16
N ILE A 32 3.16 4.42 -2.14
CA ILE A 32 4.32 3.95 -2.91
C ILE A 32 5.54 3.77 -1.99
N LEU A 33 5.81 4.73 -1.11
CA LEU A 33 6.91 4.62 -0.14
C LEU A 33 6.72 3.44 0.80
N ALA A 34 5.50 3.23 1.29
CA ALA A 34 5.18 2.09 2.15
C ALA A 34 5.41 0.76 1.41
N GLY A 35 4.93 0.64 0.17
CA GLY A 35 5.16 -0.52 -0.69
C GLY A 35 6.65 -0.78 -0.95
N PHE A 36 7.43 0.27 -1.22
CA PHE A 36 8.87 0.18 -1.40
C PHE A 36 9.60 -0.30 -0.13
N LEU A 37 9.19 0.20 1.04
CA LEU A 37 9.77 -0.21 2.33
C LEU A 37 9.50 -1.69 2.63
N VAL A 38 8.27 -2.18 2.42
CA VAL A 38 7.89 -3.58 2.78
C VAL A 38 8.19 -4.60 1.69
N GLY A 39 8.45 -4.15 0.46
CA GLY A 39 8.73 -5.00 -0.69
C GLY A 39 10.10 -5.69 -0.66
N PRO A 40 10.36 -6.57 -1.65
CA PRO A 40 11.59 -7.37 -1.74
C PRO A 40 12.87 -6.55 -1.91
N GLN A 41 12.76 -5.28 -2.28
CA GLN A 41 13.88 -4.38 -2.51
C GLN A 41 14.52 -3.89 -1.20
N LEU A 42 13.80 -3.94 -0.08
CA LEU A 42 14.27 -3.33 1.17
C LEU A 42 14.13 -4.23 2.40
N LEU A 43 12.89 -4.59 2.80
CA LEU A 43 12.66 -5.41 3.98
C LEU A 43 12.29 -6.87 3.66
N ASP A 44 11.93 -7.16 2.41
CA ASP A 44 11.62 -8.51 1.93
C ASP A 44 10.48 -9.20 2.70
N ILE A 45 9.52 -8.40 3.18
CA ILE A 45 8.39 -8.89 4.00
C ILE A 45 7.21 -9.29 3.12
N VAL A 46 6.99 -8.60 2.01
CA VAL A 46 5.85 -8.81 1.11
C VAL A 46 6.34 -9.10 -0.29
N HIS A 47 5.95 -10.27 -0.82
CA HIS A 47 6.30 -10.67 -2.18
C HIS A 47 5.11 -10.49 -3.13
N PRO A 48 5.32 -9.92 -4.33
CA PRO A 48 4.24 -9.67 -5.28
C PRO A 48 3.59 -10.94 -5.82
N ASP A 49 4.32 -12.06 -5.83
CA ASP A 49 3.84 -13.34 -6.36
C ASP A 49 2.99 -14.13 -5.34
N GLU A 50 2.82 -13.62 -4.11
CA GLU A 50 1.98 -14.29 -3.11
C GLU A 50 0.49 -14.21 -3.48
N PRO A 51 -0.27 -15.32 -3.44
CA PRO A 51 -1.67 -15.36 -3.87
C PRO A 51 -2.58 -14.34 -3.16
N VAL A 52 -2.29 -14.04 -1.88
CA VAL A 52 -3.04 -13.05 -1.10
C VAL A 52 -2.77 -11.62 -1.54
N VAL A 53 -1.53 -11.33 -1.95
CA VAL A 53 -1.11 -10.01 -2.47
C VAL A 53 -1.76 -9.77 -3.82
N VAL A 54 -1.71 -10.78 -4.70
CA VAL A 54 -2.36 -10.73 -6.03
C VAL A 54 -3.86 -10.52 -5.89
N ALA A 55 -4.54 -11.27 -5.02
CA ALA A 55 -5.97 -11.11 -4.80
C ALA A 55 -6.36 -9.70 -4.31
N LEU A 56 -5.55 -9.11 -3.42
CA LEU A 56 -5.81 -7.77 -2.90
C LEU A 56 -5.49 -6.68 -3.93
N HIS A 57 -4.45 -6.88 -4.75
CA HIS A 57 -4.12 -6.03 -5.88
C HIS A 57 -5.28 -5.97 -6.88
N ASP A 58 -5.77 -7.13 -7.32
CA ASP A 58 -6.83 -7.19 -8.33
C ASP A 58 -8.13 -6.58 -7.82
N ALA A 59 -8.50 -6.87 -6.56
CA ALA A 59 -9.67 -6.28 -5.93
C ALA A 59 -9.54 -4.76 -5.77
N GLY A 60 -8.41 -4.29 -5.24
CA GLY A 60 -8.14 -2.86 -5.02
C GLY A 60 -8.08 -2.09 -6.33
N PHE A 61 -7.39 -2.62 -7.34
CA PHE A 61 -7.31 -2.03 -8.66
C PHE A 61 -8.68 -1.95 -9.32
N ALA A 62 -9.47 -3.03 -9.28
CA ALA A 62 -10.82 -3.04 -9.80
C ALA A 62 -11.71 -1.99 -9.10
N LEU A 63 -11.63 -1.90 -7.76
CA LEU A 63 -12.36 -0.91 -6.99
C LEU A 63 -11.97 0.53 -7.38
N LEU A 64 -10.67 0.83 -7.49
CA LEU A 64 -10.20 2.16 -7.90
C LEU A 64 -10.68 2.55 -9.30
N MET A 65 -10.62 1.62 -10.25
CA MET A 65 -11.11 1.85 -11.62
C MET A 65 -12.63 2.02 -11.69
N PHE A 66 -13.38 1.46 -10.74
CA PHE A 66 -14.84 1.55 -10.70
C PHE A 66 -15.38 2.74 -9.87
N THR A 67 -14.55 3.34 -9.02
CA THR A 67 -14.96 4.40 -8.09
C THR A 67 -15.00 5.80 -8.75
N VAL A 68 -14.48 5.93 -9.97
CA VAL A 68 -14.44 7.15 -10.78
C VAL A 68 -15.24 7.00 -12.05
#